data_AF-A0A809RUC4-F1
#
_entry.id   AF-A0A809RUC4-F1
#
_cell.length_a   1.000
_cell.length_b   1.000
_cell.length_c   1.000
_cell.angle_alpha   90.00
_cell.angle_beta   90.00
_cell.angle_gamma   90.00
#
_symmetry.space_group_name_H-M   'P 1'
#
loop_
_entity.id
_entity.type
_entity.pdbx_description
1 polymer ?
#
loop_
_entity_poly.entity_id
_entity_poly.type
_entity_poly.pdbx_seq_one_letter_code
_entity_poly.pdbx_strand_id
1 'polypeptide(L)'
;MKKEKNDISYDYAIFRTKFEMLLSNEINKIQKFKKNKTNTDYLKMIVGLKKELRNYSIKSQDLKANYLAFLKVKREYQLKRVVWWIVGGFLLFFIIILSITIPFLI
;
A
#
# COMPACT_ATOMS: atom_id res chain seq x y z
N MET A 1 -23.47 4.08 35.16
CA MET A 1 -22.51 4.26 34.05
C MET A 1 -22.17 2.90 33.44
N LYS A 2 -22.77 2.54 32.30
CA LYS A 2 -22.55 1.25 31.62
C LYS A 2 -22.51 1.36 30.08
N LYS A 3 -22.54 2.59 29.53
CA LYS A 3 -22.70 2.84 28.08
C LYS A 3 -21.38 2.87 27.30
N GLU A 4 -20.26 3.26 27.91
CA GLU A 4 -18.99 3.47 27.18
C GLU A 4 -18.34 2.19 26.62
N LYS A 5 -18.55 1.02 27.24
CA LYS A 5 -17.92 -0.23 26.76
C LYS A 5 -18.48 -0.73 25.42
N ASN A 6 -19.72 -0.39 25.08
CA ASN A 6 -20.35 -0.83 23.84
C ASN A 6 -19.89 0.01 22.63
N ASP A 7 -19.65 1.31 22.80
CA ASP A 7 -19.17 2.19 21.73
C ASP A 7 -17.79 1.75 21.21
N ILE A 8 -16.87 1.41 22.11
CA ILE A 8 -15.52 0.96 21.74
C ILE A 8 -15.57 -0.31 20.88
N SER A 9 -16.44 -1.27 21.21
CA SER A 9 -16.57 -2.52 20.45
C SER A 9 -17.16 -2.30 19.06
N TYR A 10 -18.12 -1.36 18.94
CA TYR A 10 -18.74 -1.01 17.67
C TYR A 10 -17.74 -0.32 16.74
N ASP A 11 -16.93 0.60 17.28
CA ASP A 11 -15.87 1.28 16.53
C ASP A 11 -14.81 0.31 15.99
N TYR A 12 -14.40 -0.68 16.80
CA TYR A 12 -13.45 -1.70 16.34
C TYR A 12 -14.05 -2.63 15.27
N ALA A 13 -15.33 -2.97 15.35
CA ALA A 13 -16.01 -3.74 14.32
C ALA A 13 -16.07 -2.97 12.99
N ILE A 14 -16.46 -1.70 13.03
CA ILE A 14 -16.45 -0.81 11.85
C ILE A 14 -15.03 -0.71 11.29
N PHE A 15 -14.03 -0.49 12.14
CA PHE A 15 -12.64 -0.38 11.72
C PHE A 15 -12.15 -1.66 11.05
N ARG A 16 -12.52 -2.83 11.57
CA ARG A 16 -12.22 -4.15 10.97
C ARG A 16 -12.81 -4.27 9.58
N THR A 17 -14.10 -3.92 9.41
CA THR A 17 -14.78 -3.96 8.11
C THR A 17 -14.13 -3.00 7.11
N LYS A 18 -13.80 -1.77 7.53
CA LYS A 18 -13.08 -0.81 6.68
C LYS A 18 -11.71 -1.34 6.26
N PHE A 19 -10.98 -1.96 7.18
CA PHE A 19 -9.68 -2.56 6.88
C PHE A 19 -9.81 -3.73 5.90
N GLU A 20 -10.77 -4.63 6.11
CA GLU A 20 -11.03 -5.74 5.19
C GLU A 20 -11.43 -5.26 3.78
N MET A 21 -12.27 -4.23 3.69
CA MET A 21 -12.66 -3.63 2.42
C MET A 21 -11.44 -3.04 1.71
N LEU A 22 -10.56 -2.37 2.46
CA LEU A 22 -9.33 -1.81 1.92
C LEU A 22 -8.39 -2.89 1.37
N LEU A 23 -8.21 -4.00 2.10
CA LEU A 23 -7.42 -5.15 1.63
C LEU A 23 -8.03 -5.76 0.36
N SER A 24 -9.37 -5.89 0.32
CA SER A 24 -10.08 -6.43 -0.86
C SER A 24 -9.89 -5.57 -2.09
N ASN A 25 -10.00 -4.24 -1.94
CA ASN A 25 -9.75 -3.31 -3.03
C ASN A 25 -8.30 -3.37 -3.54
N GLU A 26 -7.33 -3.53 -2.63
CA GLU A 26 -5.92 -3.64 -3.00
C GLU A 26 -5.63 -4.95 -3.74
N ILE A 27 -6.18 -6.08 -3.26
CA ILE A 27 -6.10 -7.39 -3.94
C ILE A 27 -6.66 -7.28 -5.36
N ASN A 28 -7.86 -6.72 -5.52
CA ASN A 28 -8.50 -6.55 -6.82
C ASN A 28 -7.68 -5.65 -7.76
N LYS A 29 -7.02 -4.61 -7.23
CA LYS A 29 -6.12 -3.77 -8.02
C LYS A 29 -4.92 -4.59 -8.52
N ILE A 30 -4.24 -5.32 -7.64
CA ILE A 30 -3.03 -6.07 -7.98
C ILE A 30 -3.35 -7.21 -8.96
N GLN A 31 -4.47 -7.92 -8.78
CA GLN A 31 -4.89 -9.01 -9.65
C GLN A 31 -5.17 -8.57 -11.10
N LYS A 32 -5.57 -7.30 -11.31
CA LYS A 32 -5.75 -6.73 -12.65
C LYS A 32 -4.43 -6.49 -13.40
N PHE A 33 -3.29 -6.47 -12.73
CA PHE A 33 -1.99 -6.26 -13.36
C PHE A 33 -1.31 -7.60 -13.70
N LYS A 34 -0.46 -7.60 -14.75
CA LYS A 34 0.34 -8.77 -15.15
C LYS A 34 1.14 -9.32 -13.95
N LYS A 35 1.15 -10.64 -13.79
CA LYS A 35 1.89 -11.33 -12.72
C LYS A 35 3.38 -11.02 -12.84
N ASN A 36 3.91 -10.28 -11.88
CA ASN A 36 5.34 -10.06 -11.64
C ASN A 36 5.69 -10.63 -10.26
N LYS A 37 6.95 -11.03 -10.02
CA LYS A 37 7.42 -11.58 -8.73
C LYS A 37 7.07 -10.66 -7.56
N THR A 38 7.39 -9.36 -7.68
CA THR A 38 7.06 -8.35 -6.66
C THR A 38 5.55 -8.22 -6.41
N ASN A 39 4.73 -8.31 -7.47
CA ASN A 39 3.28 -8.26 -7.35
C ASN A 39 2.75 -9.52 -6.67
N THR A 40 3.35 -10.68 -6.94
CA THR A 40 2.97 -11.97 -6.38
C THR A 40 3.28 -12.05 -4.88
N ASP A 41 4.45 -11.58 -4.47
CA ASP A 41 4.87 -11.60 -3.06
C ASP A 41 4.01 -10.63 -2.23
N TYR A 42 3.78 -9.41 -2.76
CA TYR A 42 2.88 -8.45 -2.11
C TYR A 42 1.44 -8.97 -2.04
N LEU A 43 0.94 -9.60 -3.11
CA LEU A 43 -0.39 -10.21 -3.12
C LEU A 43 -0.52 -11.32 -2.08
N LYS A 44 0.47 -12.21 -1.95
CA LYS A 44 0.49 -13.28 -0.94
C LYS A 44 0.39 -12.70 0.48
N MET A 45 1.16 -11.65 0.77
CA MET A 45 1.12 -10.97 2.06
C MET A 45 -0.27 -10.41 2.38
N ILE A 46 -0.88 -9.68 1.44
CA ILE A 46 -2.21 -9.05 1.64
C ILE A 46 -3.30 -10.10 1.79
N VAL A 47 -3.23 -11.19 1.02
CA VAL A 47 -4.18 -12.31 1.12
C VAL A 47 -4.05 -13.02 2.48
N GLY A 48 -2.83 -13.24 2.97
CA GLY A 48 -2.58 -13.77 4.31
C GLY A 48 -3.17 -12.87 5.40
N LEU A 49 -2.88 -11.57 5.34
CA LEU A 49 -3.40 -10.58 6.28
C LEU A 49 -4.93 -10.51 6.27
N LYS A 50 -5.56 -10.57 5.10
CA LYS A 50 -7.04 -10.62 4.98
C LYS A 50 -7.60 -11.88 5.65
N LYS A 51 -6.95 -13.03 5.48
CA LYS A 51 -7.37 -14.29 6.11
C LYS A 51 -7.28 -14.21 7.63
N GLU A 52 -6.18 -13.66 8.17
CA GLU A 52 -6.01 -13.43 9.61
C GLU A 52 -7.05 -12.44 10.17
N LEU A 53 -7.38 -11.40 9.41
CA LEU A 53 -8.44 -10.46 9.75
C LEU A 53 -9.82 -11.14 9.80
N ARG A 54 -10.13 -11.99 8.84
CA ARG A 54 -11.42 -12.68 8.77
C ARG A 54 -11.57 -13.76 9.84
N ASN A 55 -10.48 -14.43 10.20
CA ASN A 55 -10.46 -15.49 11.20
C ASN A 55 -10.46 -14.97 12.65
N TYR A 56 -10.67 -13.67 12.87
CA TYR A 56 -10.59 -13.05 14.21
C TYR A 56 -9.25 -13.28 14.93
N SER A 57 -8.20 -13.66 14.20
CA SER A 57 -6.87 -13.95 14.76
C SER A 57 -6.19 -12.68 15.29
N ILE A 58 -6.45 -11.55 14.63
CA ILE A 58 -6.02 -10.23 15.10
C ILE A 58 -7.03 -9.70 16.13
N LYS A 59 -6.55 -9.51 17.37
CA LYS A 59 -7.32 -8.88 18.45
C LYS A 59 -7.59 -7.40 18.15
N SER A 60 -8.68 -6.86 18.68
CA SER A 60 -9.10 -5.47 18.44
C SER A 60 -8.02 -4.44 18.78
N GLN A 61 -7.27 -4.66 19.85
CA GLN A 61 -6.13 -3.83 20.28
C GLN A 61 -4.99 -3.78 19.24
N ASP A 62 -4.75 -4.88 18.53
CA ASP A 62 -3.66 -5.03 17.56
C ASP A 62 -4.11 -4.63 16.15
N LEU A 63 -5.41 -4.42 15.94
CA LEU A 63 -6.00 -4.11 14.64
C LEU A 63 -5.46 -2.79 14.07
N LYS A 64 -5.28 -1.77 14.92
CA LYS A 64 -4.71 -0.47 14.52
C LYS A 64 -3.24 -0.58 14.15
N ALA A 65 -2.46 -1.37 14.89
CA ALA A 65 -1.05 -1.60 14.59
C ALA A 65 -0.88 -2.34 13.25
N ASN A 66 -1.67 -3.38 13.01
CA ASN A 66 -1.68 -4.12 11.75
C ASN A 66 -2.11 -3.23 10.56
N TYR A 67 -3.08 -2.34 10.78
CA TYR A 67 -3.48 -1.35 9.78
C TYR A 67 -2.33 -0.40 9.41
N LEU A 68 -1.62 0.16 10.41
CA LEU A 68 -0.48 1.04 10.18
C LEU A 68 0.68 0.32 9.49
N ALA A 69 0.97 -0.92 9.90
CA ALA A 69 1.98 -1.76 9.26
C ALA A 69 1.63 -2.01 7.80
N PHE A 70 0.37 -2.35 7.51
CA PHE A 70 -0.12 -2.49 6.14
C PHE A 70 0.05 -1.20 5.32
N LEU A 71 -0.32 -0.03 5.87
CA LEU A 71 -0.16 1.25 5.17
C LEU A 71 1.30 1.56 4.84
N LYS A 72 2.23 1.24 5.75
CA LYS A 72 3.67 1.39 5.52
C LYS A 72 4.12 0.53 4.34
N VAL A 73 3.78 -0.76 4.35
CA VAL A 73 4.14 -1.68 3.25
C VAL A 73 3.51 -1.25 1.93
N LYS A 74 2.25 -0.83 1.94
CA LYS A 74 1.56 -0.29 0.76
C LYS A 74 2.29 0.91 0.18
N ARG A 75 2.72 1.85 1.03
CA ARG A 75 3.48 3.03 0.60
C ARG A 75 4.81 2.63 -0.02
N GLU A 76 5.56 1.71 0.59
CA GLU A 76 6.83 1.22 0.04
C GLU A 76 6.65 0.55 -1.33
N TYR A 77 5.62 -0.27 -1.49
CA TYR A 77 5.28 -0.90 -2.77
C TYR A 77 4.96 0.15 -3.86
N GLN A 78 4.18 1.18 -3.52
CA GLN A 78 3.87 2.27 -4.44
C GLN A 78 5.10 3.13 -4.77
N LEU A 79 5.91 3.48 -3.76
CA LEU A 79 7.14 4.26 -3.94
C LEU A 79 8.11 3.54 -4.88
N LYS A 80 8.33 2.23 -4.71
CA LYS A 80 9.17 1.46 -5.64
C LYS A 80 8.68 1.58 -7.07
N ARG A 81 7.36 1.61 -7.30
CA ARG A 81 6.81 1.80 -8.64
C ARG A 81 7.06 3.21 -9.17
N VAL A 82 6.94 4.25 -8.34
CA VAL A 82 7.07 5.66 -8.76
C VAL A 82 8.53 6.10 -8.91
N VAL A 83 9.44 5.59 -8.08
CA VAL A 83 10.87 5.95 -8.10
C VAL A 83 11.48 5.72 -9.48
N TRP A 84 11.14 4.62 -10.15
CA TRP A 84 11.62 4.35 -11.51
C TRP A 84 11.18 5.40 -12.54
N TRP A 85 9.97 5.96 -12.40
CA TRP A 85 9.50 7.04 -13.28
C TRP A 85 10.24 8.34 -13.03
N ILE A 86 10.49 8.67 -11.75
CA ILE A 86 11.23 9.87 -11.37
C ILE A 86 12.68 9.79 -11.87
N VAL A 87 13.36 8.65 -11.65
CA VAL A 87 14.74 8.45 -12.10
C VAL A 87 14.83 8.52 -13.62
N GLY A 88 13.92 7.88 -14.35
CA GLY A 88 13.88 7.94 -15.81
C GLY A 88 13.64 9.37 -16.33
N GLY A 89 12.68 10.09 -15.74
CA GLY A 89 12.39 11.48 -16.12
C GLY A 89 13.56 12.42 -15.86
N PHE A 90 14.25 12.26 -14.73
CA PHE A 90 15.41 13.07 -14.40
C PHE A 90 16.58 12.86 -15.37
N LEU A 91 16.83 11.61 -15.77
CA LEU A 91 17.89 11.27 -16.71
C LEU A 91 17.61 11.83 -18.11
N LEU A 92 16.35 11.77 -18.56
CA LEU A 92 15.92 12.32 -19.84
C LEU A 92 16.01 13.86 -19.86
N PHE A 93 15.62 14.51 -18.76
CA PHE A 93 15.78 15.95 -18.58
C PHE A 93 17.25 16.38 -18.67
N PHE A 94 18.16 15.61 -18.07
CA PHE A 94 19.60 15.87 -18.13
C PHE A 94 20.15 15.79 -19.56
N ILE A 95 19.72 14.79 -20.33
CA ILE A 95 20.09 14.65 -21.75
C ILE A 95 19.62 15.87 -22.55
N ILE A 96 18.36 16.30 -22.36
CA ILE A 96 17.80 17.45 -23.07
C ILE A 96 18.60 18.73 -22.77
N ILE A 97 18.94 18.96 -21.50
CA ILE A 97 19.75 20.13 -21.12
C ILE A 97 21.10 20.10 -21.83
N LEU A 98 21.82 18.97 -21.77
CA LEU A 98 23.13 18.84 -22.42
C LEU A 98 23.05 19.05 -23.93
N SER A 99 22.00 18.53 -24.59
CA SER A 99 21.79 18.73 -26.02
C SER A 99 21.55 20.19 -26.41
N ILE A 100 20.98 21.01 -25.52
CA ILE A 100 20.73 22.44 -25.77
C ILE A 100 21.97 23.27 -25.41
N THR A 101 22.67 22.95 -24.33
CA THR A 101 23.79 23.76 -23.84
C THR A 101 25.09 23.54 -24.62
N ILE A 102 25.37 22.33 -25.10
CA ILE A 102 26.57 22.03 -25.90
C ILE A 102 26.71 22.91 -27.16
N PRO A 103 25.67 23.08 -28.01
CA PRO A 103 25.77 23.94 -29.20
C PRO A 103 25.83 25.44 -28.89
N PHE A 104 25.49 25.87 -27.67
CA PHE A 104 25.66 27.26 -27.22
C PHE A 104 27.05 27.53 -26.65
N LEU A 105 27.83 26.49 -26.36
CA LEU A 105 29.15 26.57 -25.75
C LEU A 105 30.30 26.49 -26.78
N ILE A 106 30.01 26.00 -27.98
CA ILE A 106 30.90 25.93 -29.16
C ILE A 106 30.68 27.16 -30.02
#